data_AF-A0A7J7KSH1-F1
#
_entry.id   AF-A0A7J7KSH1-F1
#
_cell.length_a   1.000
_cell.length_b   1.000
_cell.length_c   1.000
_cell.angle_alpha   90.00
_cell.angle_beta   90.00
_cell.angle_gamma   90.00
#
_symmetry.space_group_name_H-M   'P 1'
#
loop_
_entity.id
_entity.type
_entity.pdbx_description
1 polymer ?
#
loop_
_entity_poly.entity_id
_entity_poly.type
_entity_poly.pdbx_seq_one_letter_code
_entity_poly.pdbx_strand_id
1 'polypeptide(L)'
;MVDIIREVEDKDKNDFVSVHIFITQFFQKFDLRTTMLYICERHFQKISNKSLFTGLRSITHFGRPEFNTFLDSLQDEHPGVSKIGVFSCGPPRMTHGVEEACTDLNKKRTQSDPAFVHHYENF
;
A
#
# COMPACT_ATOMS: atom_id res chain seq x y z
N MET A 1 4.75 -11.94 -10.50
CA MET A 1 3.95 -10.94 -9.73
C MET A 1 4.11 -9.54 -10.30
N VAL A 2 5.35 -9.06 -10.51
CA VAL A 2 5.61 -7.76 -11.17
C VAL A 2 4.90 -7.63 -12.53
N ASP A 3 4.90 -8.69 -13.36
CA ASP A 3 4.26 -8.62 -14.68
C ASP A 3 2.74 -8.42 -14.63
N ILE A 4 2.08 -8.98 -13.62
CA ILE A 4 0.62 -8.83 -13.43
C ILE A 4 0.29 -7.40 -13.01
N ILE A 5 1.06 -6.85 -12.06
CA ILE A 5 0.88 -5.45 -11.63
C ILE A 5 1.12 -4.50 -12.80
N ARG A 6 2.15 -4.76 -13.61
CA ARG A 6 2.41 -3.97 -14.82
C ARG A 6 1.24 -4.01 -15.79
N GLU A 7 0.66 -5.19 -16.02
CA GLU A 7 -0.51 -5.32 -16.91
C GLU A 7 -1.73 -4.57 -16.37
N VAL A 8 -1.97 -4.61 -15.05
CA VAL A 8 -3.02 -3.85 -14.39
C VAL A 8 -2.78 -2.35 -14.56
N GLU A 9 -1.57 -1.87 -14.28
CA GLU A 9 -1.19 -0.47 -14.49
C GLU A 9 -1.37 -0.05 -15.96
N ASP A 10 -0.95 -0.85 -16.92
CA ASP A 10 -1.04 -0.48 -18.34
C ASP A 10 -2.50 -0.39 -18.82
N LYS A 11 -3.39 -1.19 -18.24
CA LYS A 11 -4.84 -1.21 -18.54
C LYS A 11 -5.62 -0.15 -17.76
N ASP A 12 -5.12 0.29 -16.61
CA ASP A 12 -5.77 1.32 -15.80
C ASP A 12 -5.57 2.72 -16.40
N LYS A 13 -6.58 3.18 -17.15
CA LYS A 13 -6.58 4.49 -17.82
C LYS A 13 -7.20 5.61 -16.99
N ASN A 14 -7.89 5.26 -15.91
CA ASN A 14 -8.66 6.20 -15.09
C ASN A 14 -8.11 6.30 -13.66
N ASP A 15 -6.91 5.75 -13.42
CA ASP A 15 -6.26 5.69 -12.12
C ASP A 15 -7.18 5.10 -11.03
N PHE A 16 -7.89 4.02 -11.38
CA PHE A 16 -8.81 3.32 -10.47
C PHE A 16 -8.07 2.48 -9.42
N VAL A 17 -6.87 2.01 -9.72
CA VAL A 17 -6.07 1.14 -8.85
C VAL A 17 -4.72 1.78 -8.57
N SER A 18 -4.51 2.21 -7.32
CA SER A 18 -3.19 2.57 -6.81
C SER A 18 -2.54 1.37 -6.12
N VAL A 19 -1.29 1.06 -6.47
CA VAL A 19 -0.55 -0.09 -5.93
C VAL A 19 0.68 0.38 -5.14
N HIS A 20 0.75 -0.05 -3.89
CA HIS A 20 1.86 0.20 -2.97
C HIS A 20 2.50 -1.12 -2.56
N ILE A 21 3.81 -1.25 -2.79
CA ILE A 21 4.57 -2.47 -2.49
C ILE A 21 5.41 -2.21 -1.24
N PHE A 22 5.32 -3.06 -0.22
CA PHE A 22 6.12 -2.94 1.01
C PHE A 22 7.09 -4.12 1.15
N ILE A 23 8.39 -3.83 1.12
CA ILE A 23 9.45 -4.82 1.36
C ILE A 23 9.87 -4.73 2.82
N THR A 24 9.49 -5.74 3.61
CA THR A 24 9.68 -5.75 5.07
C THR A 24 10.95 -6.46 5.54
N GLN A 25 11.82 -6.89 4.63
CA GLN A 25 13.07 -7.56 4.97
C GLN A 25 14.04 -6.57 5.65
N PHE A 26 14.85 -7.05 6.59
CA PHE A 26 15.90 -6.22 7.18
C PHE A 26 16.99 -5.93 6.16
N PHE A 27 17.48 -4.69 6.12
CA PHE A 27 18.49 -4.23 5.17
C PHE A 27 19.75 -5.11 5.15
N GLN A 28 20.23 -5.54 6.32
CA GLN A 28 21.43 -6.39 6.44
C GLN A 28 21.23 -7.79 5.84
N LYS A 29 19.99 -8.19 5.58
CA LYS A 29 19.65 -9.48 4.99
C LYS A 29 19.25 -9.36 3.53
N PHE A 30 19.32 -8.19 2.90
CA PHE A 30 18.95 -8.03 1.50
C PHE A 30 19.80 -8.97 0.61
N ASP A 31 19.11 -9.69 -0.27
CA ASP A 31 19.78 -10.37 -1.38
C ASP A 31 20.16 -9.35 -2.46
N LEU A 32 20.87 -9.81 -3.50
CA LEU A 32 21.30 -8.94 -4.59
C LEU A 32 20.11 -8.25 -5.27
N ARG A 33 19.00 -8.98 -5.46
CA ARG A 33 17.77 -8.46 -6.08
C ARG A 33 17.18 -7.32 -5.28
N THR A 34 17.01 -7.49 -3.97
CA THR A 34 16.43 -6.48 -3.07
C THR A 34 17.36 -5.29 -2.90
N THR A 35 18.67 -5.53 -2.88
CA THR A 35 19.68 -4.46 -2.87
C THR A 35 19.60 -3.60 -4.12
N MET A 36 19.55 -4.22 -5.30
CA MET A 36 19.42 -3.49 -6.57
C MET A 36 18.11 -2.73 -6.64
N LEU A 37 16.99 -3.35 -6.25
CA LEU A 37 15.70 -2.68 -6.17
C LEU A 37 15.75 -1.46 -5.25
N TYR A 38 16.30 -1.59 -4.04
CA TYR A 38 16.46 -0.47 -3.10
C TYR A 38 17.25 0.70 -3.69
N ILE A 39 18.37 0.41 -4.35
CA ILE A 39 19.20 1.44 -5.00
C ILE A 39 18.43 2.11 -6.14
N CYS A 40 17.79 1.32 -7.01
CA CYS A 40 17.01 1.82 -8.13
C CYS A 40 15.84 2.72 -7.68
N GLU A 41 15.07 2.28 -6.69
CA GLU A 41 13.93 3.05 -6.18
C GLU A 41 14.39 4.37 -5.53
N ARG A 42 15.40 4.29 -4.66
CA ARG A 42 15.85 5.47 -3.90
C ARG A 42 16.56 6.51 -4.74
N HIS A 43 17.30 6.09 -5.78
CA HIS A 43 18.16 6.99 -6.55
C HIS A 43 17.66 7.31 -7.96
N PHE A 44 16.83 6.46 -8.57
CA PHE A 44 16.53 6.57 -9.99
C PHE A 44 15.04 6.61 -10.35
N GLN A 45 14.14 6.16 -9.48
CA GLN A 45 12.69 6.13 -9.75
C GLN A 45 12.10 7.52 -10.04
N LYS A 46 12.54 8.55 -9.31
CA LYS A 46 12.07 9.95 -9.49
C LYS A 46 12.42 10.55 -10.87
N ILE A 47 13.33 9.94 -11.61
CA ILE A 47 13.79 10.44 -12.91
C ILE A 47 12.89 9.91 -14.04
N SER A 48 12.36 8.69 -13.90
CA SER A 48 11.63 8.01 -14.99
C SER A 48 10.12 7.82 -14.73
N ASN A 49 9.61 8.22 -13.54
CA ASN A 49 8.26 7.89 -13.06
C ASN A 49 7.93 6.37 -13.09
N LYS A 50 8.97 5.55 -13.21
CA LYS A 50 8.94 4.09 -13.25
C LYS A 50 10.20 3.57 -12.56
N SER A 51 10.06 2.47 -11.85
CA SER A 51 11.21 1.71 -11.36
C SER A 51 12.07 1.25 -12.54
N LEU A 52 13.37 1.55 -12.53
CA LEU A 52 14.29 0.99 -13.52
C LEU A 52 14.46 -0.52 -13.38
N PHE A 53 14.18 -1.07 -12.19
CA PHE A 53 14.38 -2.49 -11.91
C PHE A 53 13.14 -3.33 -12.22
N THR A 54 11.94 -2.83 -11.88
CA THR A 54 10.68 -3.58 -12.10
C THR A 54 9.86 -3.05 -13.26
N GLY A 55 10.12 -1.83 -13.74
CA GLY A 55 9.32 -1.16 -14.75
C GLY A 55 7.96 -0.65 -14.27
N LEU A 56 7.64 -0.78 -12.98
CA LEU A 56 6.37 -0.39 -12.39
C LEU A 56 6.30 1.11 -12.10
N ARG A 57 5.10 1.69 -12.24
CA ARG A 57 4.78 3.04 -11.73
C ARG A 57 4.46 3.01 -10.22
N SER A 58 4.02 1.86 -9.72
CA SER A 58 3.81 1.55 -8.30
C SER A 58 4.96 2.02 -7.43
N ILE A 59 4.63 2.50 -6.23
CA ILE A 59 5.64 2.95 -5.27
C ILE A 59 6.10 1.75 -4.43
N THR A 60 7.41 1.53 -4.38
CA THR A 60 8.02 0.54 -3.49
C THR A 60 8.54 1.20 -2.21
N HIS A 61 7.99 0.78 -1.08
CA HIS A 61 8.38 1.17 0.27
C HIS A 61 9.27 0.10 0.90
N PHE A 62 10.23 0.53 1.72
CA PHE A 62 11.10 -0.36 2.46
C PHE A 62 10.82 -0.19 3.96
N GLY A 63 10.30 -1.25 4.57
CA GLY A 63 9.76 -1.21 5.93
C GLY A 63 8.35 -1.79 6.00
N ARG A 64 7.83 -1.91 7.21
CA ARG A 64 6.43 -2.30 7.44
C ARG A 64 5.51 -1.11 7.16
N PRO A 65 4.30 -1.34 6.65
CA PRO A 65 3.31 -0.29 6.49
C PRO A 65 2.82 0.21 7.86
N GLU A 66 2.75 1.53 8.03
CA GLU A 66 2.07 2.17 9.16
C GLU A 66 0.59 2.33 8.82
N PHE A 67 -0.20 1.28 9.07
CA PHE A 67 -1.60 1.21 8.61
C PHE A 67 -2.47 2.35 9.13
N ASN A 68 -2.27 2.81 10.37
CA ASN A 68 -3.02 3.94 10.92
C ASN A 68 -2.82 5.20 10.06
N THR A 69 -1.57 5.60 9.84
CA THR A 69 -1.24 6.79 9.03
C THR A 69 -1.70 6.64 7.58
N PHE A 70 -1.53 5.45 7.01
CA PHE A 70 -1.95 5.18 5.63
C PHE A 70 -3.48 5.31 5.48
N LEU A 71 -4.24 4.65 6.34
CA LEU A 71 -5.71 4.71 6.28
C LEU A 71 -6.23 6.11 6.62
N ASP A 72 -5.59 6.80 7.57
CA ASP A 72 -5.94 8.18 7.92
C ASP A 72 -5.82 9.12 6.72
N SER A 73 -4.73 8.99 5.94
CA SER A 73 -4.54 9.81 4.73
C SER A 73 -5.61 9.58 3.65
N LEU A 74 -6.27 8.42 3.62
CA LEU A 74 -7.37 8.18 2.67
C LEU A 74 -8.61 9.02 2.99
N GLN A 75 -8.79 9.44 4.25
CA GLN A 75 -9.88 10.32 4.65
C GLN A 75 -9.68 11.72 4.07
N ASP A 76 -8.44 12.21 4.13
CA ASP A 76 -8.04 13.51 3.60
C ASP A 76 -8.09 13.54 2.06
N GLU A 77 -7.68 12.45 1.41
CA GLU A 77 -7.66 12.32 -0.04
C GLU A 77 -9.06 12.16 -0.64
N HIS A 78 -10.00 11.60 0.12
CA HIS A 78 -11.36 11.31 -0.35
C HIS A 78 -12.45 11.93 0.55
N PRO A 79 -12.53 13.28 0.61
CA PRO A 79 -13.52 13.96 1.43
C PRO A 79 -14.95 13.65 0.96
N GLY A 80 -15.87 13.45 1.91
CA GLY A 80 -17.29 13.19 1.64
C GLY A 80 -17.64 11.73 1.37
N VAL A 81 -16.67 10.82 1.38
CA VAL A 81 -16.93 9.38 1.42
C VAL A 81 -17.50 9.02 2.79
N SER A 82 -18.63 8.29 2.81
CA SER A 82 -19.27 7.88 4.07
C SER A 82 -18.70 6.58 4.65
N LYS A 83 -18.15 5.72 3.79
CA LYS A 83 -17.61 4.40 4.17
C LYS A 83 -16.45 4.00 3.27
N ILE A 84 -15.42 3.41 3.86
CA ILE A 84 -14.28 2.80 3.17
C ILE A 84 -14.23 1.32 3.53
N GLY A 85 -14.27 0.45 2.52
CA GLY A 85 -14.10 -0.99 2.72
C GLY A 85 -12.62 -1.37 2.70
N VAL A 86 -12.17 -2.13 3.70
CA VAL A 86 -10.79 -2.59 3.82
C VAL A 86 -10.77 -4.11 3.87
N PHE A 87 -10.11 -4.73 2.90
CA PHE A 87 -10.03 -6.19 2.77
C PHE A 87 -8.60 -6.64 3.01
N SER A 88 -8.37 -7.59 3.92
CA SER A 88 -7.04 -8.11 4.20
C SER A 88 -6.97 -9.62 4.04
N CYS A 89 -5.94 -10.07 3.32
CA CYS A 89 -5.60 -11.47 3.12
C CYS A 89 -4.09 -11.64 3.33
N GLY A 90 -3.70 -12.48 4.29
CA GLY A 90 -2.30 -12.67 4.64
C GLY A 90 -2.09 -13.24 6.04
N PRO A 91 -0.85 -13.15 6.58
CA PRO A 91 -0.54 -13.68 7.90
C PRO A 91 -1.38 -13.02 9.00
N PRO A 92 -1.83 -13.77 10.03
CA PRO A 92 -2.71 -13.24 11.08
C PRO A 92 -2.21 -11.95 11.73
N ARG A 93 -0.89 -11.87 12.00
CA ARG A 93 -0.29 -10.65 12.59
C ARG A 93 -0.46 -9.41 11.71
N MET A 94 -0.40 -9.57 10.39
CA MET A 94 -0.58 -8.45 9.47
C MET A 94 -2.05 -8.08 9.38
N THR A 95 -2.94 -9.06 9.20
CA THR A 95 -4.38 -8.81 9.06
C THR A 95 -4.97 -8.18 10.33
N HIS A 96 -4.52 -8.59 11.53
CA HIS A 96 -4.90 -7.94 12.79
C HIS A 96 -4.41 -6.50 12.90
N GLY A 97 -3.20 -6.18 12.40
CA GLY A 97 -2.72 -4.79 12.38
C GLY A 97 -3.57 -3.88 11.50
N VAL A 98 -4.17 -4.42 10.42
CA VAL A 98 -5.12 -3.69 9.57
C VAL A 98 -6.45 -3.47 10.31
N GLU A 99 -6.98 -4.52 10.97
CA GLU A 99 -8.20 -4.44 11.77
C GLU A 99 -8.08 -3.41 12.91
N GLU A 100 -6.95 -3.44 13.63
CA GLU A 100 -6.66 -2.52 14.73
C GLU A 100 -6.64 -1.08 14.25
N ALA A 101 -5.96 -0.79 13.14
CA ALA A 101 -5.94 0.54 12.54
C ALA A 101 -7.34 1.02 12.14
N CYS A 102 -8.15 0.17 11.48
CA CYS A 102 -9.53 0.50 11.15
C CYS A 102 -10.36 0.82 12.41
N THR A 103 -10.18 0.00 13.45
CA THR A 103 -10.90 0.15 14.72
C THR A 103 -10.52 1.44 15.43
N ASP A 104 -9.23 1.79 15.45
CA ASP A 104 -8.74 2.99 16.11
C ASP A 104 -9.15 4.28 15.40
N LEU A 105 -9.15 4.29 14.07
CA LEU A 105 -9.67 5.41 13.29
C LEU A 105 -11.17 5.58 13.51
N ASN A 106 -11.94 4.48 13.51
CA ASN A 106 -13.37 4.53 13.78
C ASN A 106 -13.72 5.06 15.18
N LYS A 107 -12.87 4.86 16.19
CA LYS A 107 -13.06 5.42 17.54
C LYS A 107 -12.86 6.93 17.58
N LYS A 108 -11.98 7.46 16.73
CA LYS A 108 -11.59 8.88 16.70
C LYS A 108 -12.39 9.70 15.68
N ARG A 109 -13.19 9.03 14.83
CA ARG A 109 -13.92 9.64 13.73
C ARG A 109 -14.90 10.73 14.20
N THR A 110 -14.99 11.78 13.40
CA THR A 110 -16.03 12.81 13.49
C THR A 110 -17.22 12.48 12.59
N GLN A 111 -18.24 13.33 12.57
CA GLN A 111 -19.44 13.12 11.75
C GLN A 111 -19.14 13.19 10.24
N SER A 112 -18.09 13.91 9.83
CA SER A 112 -17.67 14.06 8.43
C SER A 112 -16.75 12.94 7.93
N ASP A 113 -16.23 12.12 8.84
CA ASP A 113 -15.20 11.14 8.52
C ASP A 113 -15.83 9.80 8.10
N PRO A 114 -15.23 9.09 7.13
CA PRO A 114 -15.72 7.79 6.69
C PRO A 114 -15.64 6.75 7.80
N ALA A 115 -16.60 5.83 7.83
CA ALA A 115 -16.46 4.60 8.61
C ALA A 115 -15.61 3.58 7.85
N PHE A 116 -14.55 3.08 8.48
CA PHE A 116 -13.75 1.97 7.95
C PHE A 116 -14.42 0.63 8.26
N VAL A 117 -14.69 -0.18 7.24
CA VAL A 117 -15.31 -1.51 7.39
C VAL A 117 -14.29 -2.56 6.99
N HIS A 118 -13.76 -3.28 7.98
CA HIS A 118 -12.71 -4.28 7.76
C HIS A 118 -13.30 -5.67 7.51
N HIS A 119 -12.71 -6.39 6.56
CA HIS A 119 -13.06 -7.75 6.17
C HIS A 119 -11.80 -8.62 6.08
N TYR A 120 -11.87 -9.78 6.71
CA TYR A 120 -10.87 -10.84 6.56
C TYR A 120 -11.23 -11.69 5.34
N GLU A 121 -10.30 -11.79 4.40
CA GLU A 121 -10.49 -12.57 3.16
C GLU A 121 -9.48 -13.71 3.09
N ASN A 122 -9.89 -14.82 2.47
CA ASN A 122 -9.06 -16.01 2.25
C ASN A 122 -9.37 -16.59 0.86
N PHE A 123 -8.71 -16.01 -0.15
CA PHE A 123 -8.88 -16.37 -1.57
C PHE A 123 -7.95 -17.49 -2.03
#